data_AF-A0AAT9WI68-F1
#
_entry.id   AF-A0AAT9WI68-F1
#
_cell.length_a   1.000
_cell.length_b   1.000
_cell.length_c   1.000
_cell.angle_alpha   90.00
_cell.angle_beta   90.00
_cell.angle_gamma   90.00
#
_symmetry.space_group_name_H-M   'P 1'
#
loop_
_entity.id
_entity.type
_entity.pdbx_description
1 polymer ?
#
loop_
_entity_poly.entity_id
_entity_poly.type
_entity_poly.pdbx_seq_one_letter_code
_entity_poly.pdbx_strand_id
1 'polypeptide(L)'
;MLSRKDKKGIWLIAAVSAIFIVIFAVKIAFDKHAKPGGDNCVGTPVGNTVIVLDYSEEIPEQTKSEIAARAMARIIGEVKVNERVSIFTVSDDSQRALRPVLSVCKPPNDGNRMVEGIQTIQKRFHATFEKPLREILQKNPAESKESPIAQTLTDIALSEYLAGDRSTLLIFSDMLENTEKFTMYGCESSANIIDRYRLSRHGAMERPKFSNARIDINLIPRLGQTAGTLKCRDKFWPWFFGDNPGADAALSIRYLPGGAGHAQLIPRHSK
;
A
#
# COMPACT_ATOMS: atom_id res chain seq x y z
N MET A 1 66.53 -9.76 30.88
CA MET A 1 66.72 -8.63 29.95
C MET A 1 66.25 -9.05 28.57
N LEU A 2 65.18 -8.45 28.04
CA LEU A 2 64.68 -8.75 26.68
C LEU A 2 65.71 -8.32 25.63
N SER A 3 66.05 -9.23 24.72
CA SER A 3 67.01 -8.97 23.65
C SER A 3 66.51 -7.82 22.75
N ARG A 4 67.43 -7.06 22.12
CA ARG A 4 67.06 -6.00 21.16
C ARG A 4 66.17 -6.53 20.03
N LYS A 5 66.27 -7.83 19.70
CA LYS A 5 65.40 -8.49 18.73
C LYS A 5 63.99 -8.74 19.29
N ASP A 6 63.86 -9.11 20.56
CA ASP A 6 62.57 -9.33 21.23
C ASP A 6 61.80 -8.02 21.41
N LYS A 7 62.49 -6.92 21.71
CA LYS A 7 61.87 -5.58 21.80
C LYS A 7 61.30 -5.12 20.45
N LYS A 8 61.99 -5.42 19.35
CA LYS A 8 61.48 -5.14 17.99
C LYS A 8 60.29 -6.04 17.64
N GLY A 9 60.33 -7.31 18.03
CA GLY A 9 59.22 -8.26 17.83
C GLY A 9 57.96 -7.84 18.60
N ILE A 10 58.10 -7.47 19.87
CA ILE A 10 56.99 -6.99 20.71
C ILE A 10 56.41 -5.69 20.14
N TRP A 11 57.25 -4.76 19.68
CA TRP A 11 56.77 -3.51 19.08
C TRP A 11 56.01 -3.74 17.77
N LEU A 12 56.48 -4.69 16.93
CA LEU A 12 55.78 -5.10 15.70
C LEU A 12 54.42 -5.74 16.00
N ILE A 13 54.36 -6.64 16.98
CA ILE A 13 53.10 -7.27 17.40
C ILE A 13 52.13 -6.22 17.94
N ALA A 14 52.60 -5.31 18.81
CA ALA A 14 51.78 -4.24 19.36
C ALA A 14 51.25 -3.29 18.27
N ALA A 15 52.06 -2.95 17.27
CA ALA A 15 51.64 -2.13 16.14
C ALA A 15 50.56 -2.81 15.30
N VAL A 16 50.72 -4.11 15.01
CA VAL A 16 49.72 -4.90 14.27
C VAL A 16 48.42 -5.02 15.07
N SER A 17 48.50 -5.33 16.37
CA SER A 17 47.31 -5.41 17.24
C SER A 17 46.56 -4.07 17.31
N ALA A 18 47.28 -2.94 17.39
CA ALA A 18 46.66 -1.62 17.39
C ALA A 18 45.90 -1.34 16.08
N ILE A 19 46.47 -1.73 14.93
CA ILE A 19 45.80 -1.61 13.63
C ILE A 19 44.50 -2.44 13.59
N PHE A 20 44.54 -3.68 14.08
CA PHE A 20 43.34 -4.52 14.14
C PHE A 20 42.26 -3.94 15.06
N ILE A 21 42.64 -3.38 16.21
CA ILE A 21 41.71 -2.71 17.13
C ILE A 21 41.07 -1.49 16.45
N VAL A 22 41.85 -0.69 15.72
CA VAL A 22 41.34 0.47 14.98
C VAL A 22 40.36 0.03 13.89
N ILE A 23 40.70 -0.99 13.08
CA ILE A 23 39.80 -1.52 12.05
C ILE A 23 38.51 -2.05 12.67
N PHE A 24 38.59 -2.75 13.80
CA PHE A 24 37.42 -3.28 14.49
C PHE A 24 36.56 -2.18 15.10
N ALA A 25 37.16 -1.16 15.71
CA ALA A 25 36.46 0.00 16.25
C ALA A 25 35.79 0.84 15.14
N VAL A 26 36.48 1.02 14.01
CA VAL A 26 35.93 1.64 12.80
C VAL A 26 34.72 0.84 12.31
N LYS A 27 34.84 -0.49 12.23
CA LYS A 27 33.73 -1.35 11.84
C LYS A 27 32.54 -1.18 12.79
N ILE A 28 32.72 -1.23 14.10
CA ILE A 28 31.63 -1.03 15.09
C ILE A 28 31.03 0.39 14.99
N ALA A 29 31.86 1.41 14.73
CA ALA A 29 31.38 2.79 14.58
C ALA A 29 30.56 2.98 13.29
N PHE A 30 30.87 2.25 12.22
CA PHE A 30 30.12 2.23 10.97
C PHE A 30 28.92 1.26 10.99
N ASP A 31 28.94 0.23 11.85
CA ASP A 31 27.85 -0.76 12.02
C ASP A 31 26.76 -0.24 12.98
N LYS A 32 26.47 1.06 12.92
CA LYS A 32 25.39 1.74 13.67
C LYS A 32 24.05 1.70 12.93
N HIS A 33 23.88 0.81 11.95
CA HIS A 33 22.59 0.61 11.32
C HIS A 33 21.69 -0.14 12.31
N ALA A 34 20.64 0.54 12.79
CA ALA A 34 19.62 -0.10 13.62
C ALA A 34 19.10 -1.33 12.86
N LYS A 35 19.17 -2.49 13.51
CA LYS A 35 18.74 -3.74 12.89
C LYS A 35 17.25 -3.66 12.59
N PRO A 36 16.79 -4.04 11.38
CA PRO A 36 15.38 -4.05 11.06
C PRO A 36 14.61 -4.98 12.01
N GLY A 37 13.40 -4.57 12.40
CA GLY A 37 12.45 -5.42 13.12
C GLY A 37 11.91 -6.55 12.24
N GLY A 38 11.00 -7.36 12.79
CA GLY A 38 10.33 -8.44 12.03
C GLY A 38 9.49 -7.95 10.85
N ASP A 39 9.18 -6.65 10.79
CA ASP A 39 8.44 -5.95 9.74
C ASP A 39 9.35 -5.26 8.71
N ASN A 40 10.68 -5.50 8.77
CA ASN A 40 11.70 -4.83 7.96
C ASN A 40 11.80 -3.31 8.15
N CYS A 41 11.09 -2.72 9.12
CA CYS A 41 11.17 -1.29 9.39
C CYS A 41 12.39 -0.97 10.26
N VAL A 42 13.05 0.14 9.94
CA VAL A 42 14.18 0.69 10.68
C VAL A 42 13.80 2.06 11.23
N GLY A 43 13.58 2.16 12.53
CA GLY A 43 13.12 3.39 13.16
C GLY A 43 11.73 3.81 12.66
N THR A 44 11.52 5.12 12.45
CA THR A 44 10.24 5.65 11.94
C THR A 44 10.21 5.55 10.42
N PRO A 45 9.15 4.98 9.80
CA PRO A 45 9.02 4.92 8.36
C PRO A 45 9.07 6.31 7.72
N VAL A 46 9.68 6.41 6.54
CA VAL A 46 9.83 7.70 5.82
C VAL A 46 8.55 8.15 5.09
N GLY A 47 7.49 7.35 5.17
CA GLY A 47 6.19 7.55 4.54
C GLY A 47 5.38 6.26 4.55
N ASN A 48 4.15 6.33 4.04
CA ASN A 48 3.25 5.18 3.96
C ASN A 48 2.65 5.01 2.58
N THR A 49 2.59 3.77 2.12
CA THR A 49 1.80 3.32 0.97
C THR A 49 0.80 2.27 1.43
N VAL A 50 -0.48 2.57 1.31
CA VAL A 50 -1.57 1.67 1.66
C VAL A 50 -2.18 1.11 0.38
N ILE A 51 -2.32 -0.21 0.31
CA ILE A 51 -3.00 -0.93 -0.76
C ILE A 51 -4.29 -1.48 -0.19
N VAL A 52 -5.43 -1.15 -0.81
CA VAL A 52 -6.74 -1.68 -0.41
C VAL A 52 -7.25 -2.59 -1.52
N LEU A 53 -7.51 -3.84 -1.18
CA LEU A 53 -8.07 -4.85 -2.08
C LEU A 53 -9.51 -5.10 -1.67
N ASP A 54 -10.46 -4.75 -2.51
CA ASP A 54 -11.85 -5.16 -2.29
C ASP A 54 -12.02 -6.61 -2.68
N TYR A 55 -12.29 -7.43 -1.66
CA TYR A 55 -12.37 -8.88 -1.75
C TYR A 55 -13.77 -9.35 -1.32
N SER A 56 -14.79 -8.55 -1.60
CA SER A 56 -16.20 -8.89 -1.34
C SER A 56 -16.77 -9.86 -2.38
N GLU A 57 -16.26 -9.84 -3.61
CA GLU A 57 -16.68 -10.71 -4.72
C GLU A 57 -15.48 -11.33 -5.44
N GLU A 58 -15.71 -12.43 -6.16
CA GLU A 58 -14.67 -13.11 -6.93
C GLU A 58 -14.06 -12.16 -7.98
N ILE A 59 -12.74 -12.14 -8.05
CA ILE A 59 -11.98 -11.36 -9.03
C ILE A 59 -11.48 -12.33 -10.12
N PRO A 60 -11.70 -12.05 -11.42
CA PRO A 60 -11.16 -12.87 -12.49
C PRO A 60 -9.63 -12.94 -12.46
N GLU A 61 -9.05 -14.07 -12.86
CA GLU A 61 -7.60 -14.30 -12.79
C GLU A 61 -6.77 -13.28 -13.60
N GLN A 62 -7.29 -12.84 -14.74
CA GLN A 62 -6.68 -11.77 -15.52
C GLN A 62 -6.63 -10.44 -14.73
N THR A 63 -7.70 -10.11 -14.03
CA THR A 63 -7.77 -8.91 -13.19
C THR A 63 -6.86 -9.04 -11.96
N LYS A 64 -6.78 -10.22 -11.32
CA LYS A 64 -5.81 -10.49 -10.24
C LYS A 64 -4.37 -10.26 -10.71
N SER A 65 -4.03 -10.75 -11.90
CA SER A 65 -2.70 -10.56 -12.50
C SER A 65 -2.37 -9.08 -12.73
N GLU A 66 -3.34 -8.29 -13.20
CA GLU A 66 -3.17 -6.85 -13.40
C GLU A 66 -3.06 -6.09 -12.06
N ILE A 67 -3.86 -6.43 -11.06
CA ILE A 67 -3.77 -5.86 -9.71
C ILE A 67 -2.35 -6.07 -9.17
N ALA A 68 -1.84 -7.31 -9.25
CA ALA A 68 -0.48 -7.63 -8.87
C ALA A 68 0.53 -6.78 -9.65
N ALA A 69 0.43 -6.74 -10.99
CA ALA A 69 1.36 -5.98 -11.83
C ALA A 69 1.40 -4.48 -11.45
N ARG A 70 0.25 -3.83 -11.26
CA ARG A 70 0.18 -2.40 -10.91
C ARG A 70 0.68 -2.12 -9.50
N ALA A 71 0.28 -2.94 -8.52
CA ALA A 71 0.77 -2.82 -7.15
C ALA A 71 2.30 -2.97 -7.10
N MET A 72 2.84 -3.98 -7.80
CA MET A 72 4.28 -4.20 -7.88
C MET A 72 4.99 -3.05 -8.60
N ALA A 73 4.44 -2.54 -9.70
CA ALA A 73 5.00 -1.37 -10.40
C ALA A 73 5.10 -0.14 -9.48
N ARG A 74 4.07 0.10 -8.67
CA ARG A 74 4.08 1.16 -7.63
C ARG A 74 5.17 0.92 -6.58
N ILE A 75 5.25 -0.28 -6.02
CA ILE A 75 6.23 -0.62 -4.97
C ILE A 75 7.67 -0.53 -5.52
N ILE A 76 7.91 -0.98 -6.75
CA ILE A 76 9.25 -0.91 -7.36
C ILE A 76 9.61 0.54 -7.69
N GLY A 77 8.71 1.25 -8.38
CA GLY A 77 9.00 2.53 -9.02
C GLY A 77 8.93 3.75 -8.11
N GLU A 78 8.05 3.77 -7.10
CA GLU A 78 7.78 4.99 -6.33
C GLU A 78 7.98 4.85 -4.81
N VAL A 79 7.75 3.67 -4.23
CA VAL A 79 7.92 3.44 -2.77
C VAL A 79 9.40 3.59 -2.40
N LYS A 80 9.70 4.41 -1.40
CA LYS A 80 11.07 4.67 -0.94
C LYS A 80 11.59 3.56 -0.01
N VAL A 81 12.91 3.44 0.11
CA VAL A 81 13.52 2.59 1.15
C VAL A 81 13.03 3.05 2.52
N ASN A 82 12.69 2.10 3.40
CA ASN A 82 12.10 2.33 4.71
C ASN A 82 10.71 2.99 4.69
N GLU A 83 10.05 3.07 3.54
CA GLU A 83 8.63 3.43 3.46
C GLU A 83 7.80 2.20 3.79
N ARG A 84 6.76 2.37 4.61
CA ARG A 84 5.88 1.27 5.02
C ARG A 84 4.85 1.00 3.94
N VAL A 85 4.71 -0.27 3.54
CA VAL A 85 3.65 -0.73 2.65
C VAL A 85 2.70 -1.60 3.45
N SER A 86 1.42 -1.21 3.47
CA SER A 86 0.37 -1.93 4.20
C SER A 86 -0.73 -2.38 3.25
N ILE A 87 -1.14 -3.64 3.31
CA ILE A 87 -2.20 -4.22 2.47
C ILE A 87 -3.41 -4.53 3.33
N PHE A 88 -4.56 -3.94 2.98
CA PHE A 88 -5.85 -4.19 3.60
C PHE A 88 -6.78 -4.88 2.63
N THR A 89 -7.71 -5.67 3.16
CA THR A 89 -8.81 -6.26 2.41
C THR A 89 -10.14 -5.66 2.88
N VAL A 90 -11.05 -5.39 1.97
CA VAL A 90 -12.46 -5.06 2.30
C VAL A 90 -13.25 -6.36 2.31
N SER A 91 -13.91 -6.65 3.43
CA SER A 91 -14.81 -7.80 3.63
C SER A 91 -15.66 -7.61 4.89
N ASP A 92 -16.60 -8.51 5.18
CA ASP A 92 -17.37 -8.51 6.43
C ASP A 92 -16.46 -8.46 7.69
N ASP A 93 -15.29 -9.10 7.63
CA ASP A 93 -14.32 -9.13 8.74
C ASP A 93 -13.64 -7.78 8.97
N SER A 94 -13.47 -6.95 7.92
CA SER A 94 -12.84 -5.63 8.06
C SER A 94 -13.64 -4.67 8.93
N GLN A 95 -14.96 -4.91 9.10
CA GLN A 95 -15.82 -4.13 10.01
C GLN A 95 -15.53 -4.39 11.49
N ARG A 96 -15.02 -5.58 11.84
CA ARG A 96 -14.83 -5.97 13.25
C ARG A 96 -13.50 -5.48 13.81
N ALA A 97 -12.46 -5.51 12.99
CA ALA A 97 -11.14 -5.01 13.35
C ALA A 97 -10.33 -4.69 12.10
N LEU A 98 -10.09 -3.40 11.84
CA LEU A 98 -9.19 -2.99 10.77
C LEU A 98 -7.76 -3.43 11.11
N ARG A 99 -7.25 -4.40 10.35
CA ARG A 99 -5.85 -4.87 10.44
C ARG A 99 -5.30 -5.15 9.05
N PRO A 100 -4.04 -4.76 8.77
CA PRO A 100 -3.43 -5.11 7.50
C PRO A 100 -3.13 -6.61 7.45
N VAL A 101 -3.34 -7.21 6.29
CA VAL A 101 -2.91 -8.59 6.00
C VAL A 101 -1.39 -8.67 5.85
N LEU A 102 -0.77 -7.56 5.44
CA LEU A 102 0.67 -7.38 5.37
C LEU A 102 0.99 -5.93 5.73
N SER A 103 1.97 -5.68 6.59
CA SER A 103 2.51 -4.34 6.85
C SER A 103 4.01 -4.45 7.06
N VAL A 104 4.80 -4.04 6.06
CA VAL A 104 6.26 -4.15 6.08
C VAL A 104 6.90 -2.95 5.41
N CYS A 105 8.11 -2.58 5.84
CA CYS A 105 8.88 -1.53 5.16
C CYS A 105 9.64 -2.08 3.95
N LYS A 106 9.77 -1.25 2.90
CA LYS A 106 10.62 -1.57 1.76
C LYS A 106 12.07 -1.68 2.24
N PRO A 107 12.71 -2.86 2.14
CA PRO A 107 14.06 -3.02 2.61
C PRO A 107 15.02 -2.18 1.74
N PRO A 108 16.19 -1.85 2.27
CA PRO A 108 17.25 -1.24 1.47
C PRO A 108 17.68 -2.14 0.30
N ASN A 109 18.05 -1.51 -0.81
CA ASN A 109 18.67 -2.17 -1.97
C ASN A 109 20.20 -2.22 -1.88
N ASP A 110 20.78 -1.72 -0.79
CA ASP A 110 22.19 -1.40 -0.58
C ASP A 110 23.00 -2.51 0.11
N GLY A 111 22.54 -3.76 -0.04
CA GLY A 111 23.52 -4.84 -0.12
C GLY A 111 24.50 -4.45 -1.21
N ASN A 112 25.74 -4.10 -0.83
CA ASN A 112 26.78 -3.60 -1.72
C ASN A 112 26.68 -4.39 -3.03
N ARG A 113 26.37 -3.78 -4.18
CA ARG A 113 26.10 -4.53 -5.44
C ARG A 113 27.29 -5.41 -5.87
N MET A 114 28.47 -5.17 -5.29
CA MET A 114 29.66 -6.01 -5.41
C MET A 114 29.64 -7.29 -4.54
N VAL A 115 28.82 -7.36 -3.49
CA VAL A 115 28.75 -8.44 -2.48
C VAL A 115 27.39 -9.15 -2.49
N GLU A 116 26.27 -8.42 -2.55
CA GLU A 116 24.94 -9.01 -2.75
C GLU A 116 24.57 -8.96 -4.25
N GLY A 117 24.43 -10.13 -4.87
CA GLY A 117 24.02 -10.22 -6.26
C GLY A 117 22.59 -9.75 -6.48
N ILE A 118 22.29 -9.26 -7.70
CA ILE A 118 20.95 -8.82 -8.14
C ILE A 118 19.86 -9.86 -7.81
N GLN A 119 20.21 -11.15 -7.89
CA GLN A 119 19.30 -12.25 -7.55
C GLN A 119 18.86 -12.24 -6.08
N THR A 120 19.71 -11.81 -5.14
CA THR A 120 19.38 -11.76 -3.71
C THR A 120 18.37 -10.65 -3.42
N ILE A 121 18.56 -9.48 -4.04
CA ILE A 121 17.61 -8.35 -3.94
C ILE A 121 16.26 -8.75 -4.52
N GLN A 122 16.24 -9.36 -5.71
CA GLN A 122 15.01 -9.86 -6.33
C GLN A 122 14.31 -10.92 -5.49
N LYS A 123 15.05 -11.88 -4.92
CA LYS A 123 14.48 -12.91 -4.04
C LYS A 123 13.86 -12.30 -2.78
N ARG A 124 14.54 -11.35 -2.13
CA ARG A 124 14.00 -10.65 -0.94
C ARG A 124 12.73 -9.91 -1.31
N PHE A 125 12.76 -9.15 -2.41
CA PHE A 125 11.59 -8.42 -2.89
C PHE A 125 10.39 -9.31 -3.20
N HIS A 126 10.64 -10.41 -3.94
CA HIS A 126 9.62 -11.41 -4.24
C HIS A 126 9.02 -12.03 -2.97
N ALA A 127 9.86 -12.37 -2.00
CA ALA A 127 9.41 -12.96 -0.73
C ALA A 127 8.65 -11.97 0.17
N THR A 128 9.05 -10.69 0.18
CA THR A 128 8.46 -9.65 1.04
C THR A 128 7.15 -9.09 0.49
N PHE A 129 7.02 -8.95 -0.83
CA PHE A 129 5.88 -8.26 -1.44
C PHE A 129 5.10 -9.11 -2.44
N GLU A 130 5.77 -9.63 -3.46
CA GLU A 130 5.07 -10.27 -4.58
C GLU A 130 4.34 -11.53 -4.15
N LYS A 131 5.02 -12.43 -3.44
CA LYS A 131 4.44 -13.68 -2.98
C LYS A 131 3.25 -13.44 -2.03
N PRO A 132 3.37 -12.64 -0.95
CA PRO A 132 2.23 -12.33 -0.10
C PRO A 132 1.06 -11.70 -0.85
N LEU A 133 1.31 -10.77 -1.76
CA LEU A 133 0.25 -10.15 -2.56
C LEU A 133 -0.48 -11.17 -3.44
N ARG A 134 0.26 -12.06 -4.12
CA ARG A 134 -0.34 -13.13 -4.93
C ARG A 134 -1.13 -14.11 -4.08
N GLU A 135 -0.62 -14.50 -2.93
CA GLU A 135 -1.33 -15.38 -1.99
C GLU A 135 -2.64 -14.75 -1.49
N ILE A 136 -2.66 -13.44 -1.23
CA ILE A 136 -3.89 -12.71 -0.89
C ILE A 136 -4.87 -12.70 -2.05
N LEU A 137 -4.40 -12.46 -3.28
CA LEU A 137 -5.28 -12.41 -4.45
C LEU A 137 -5.85 -13.79 -4.82
N GLN A 138 -5.09 -14.87 -4.60
CA GLN A 138 -5.52 -16.24 -4.89
C GLN A 138 -6.56 -16.77 -3.89
N LYS A 139 -6.75 -16.10 -2.76
CA LYS A 139 -7.40 -16.68 -1.58
C LYS A 139 -8.89 -16.99 -1.62
N ASN A 140 -9.67 -16.84 -2.69
CA ASN A 140 -11.14 -16.83 -2.66
C ASN A 140 -11.74 -15.90 -1.58
N PRO A 141 -12.62 -14.96 -1.97
CA PRO A 141 -13.34 -14.19 -0.98
C PRO A 141 -14.08 -15.18 -0.06
N ALA A 142 -13.99 -14.97 1.26
CA ALA A 142 -14.97 -15.57 2.16
C ALA A 142 -16.35 -15.17 1.64
N GLU A 143 -17.41 -15.95 1.88
CA GLU A 143 -18.79 -15.60 1.50
C GLU A 143 -19.23 -14.29 2.19
N SER A 144 -18.71 -13.16 1.71
CA SER A 144 -18.87 -11.82 2.26
C SER A 144 -20.17 -11.29 1.69
N LYS A 145 -21.12 -10.98 2.57
CA LYS A 145 -22.40 -10.43 2.13
C LYS A 145 -22.33 -8.93 1.91
N GLU A 146 -21.32 -8.28 2.49
CA GLU A 146 -21.11 -6.85 2.43
C GLU A 146 -19.76 -6.48 1.81
N SER A 147 -19.73 -5.29 1.21
CA SER A 147 -18.54 -4.56 0.79
C SER A 147 -18.54 -3.17 1.45
N PRO A 148 -18.09 -3.07 2.72
CA PRO A 148 -18.05 -1.84 3.51
C PRO A 148 -16.83 -0.97 3.13
N ILE A 149 -16.77 -0.53 1.89
CA ILE A 149 -15.64 0.19 1.30
C ILE A 149 -15.44 1.53 2.02
N ALA A 150 -16.51 2.32 2.16
CA ALA A 150 -16.46 3.66 2.73
C ALA A 150 -16.08 3.65 4.21
N GLN A 151 -16.55 2.66 4.98
CA GLN A 151 -16.18 2.46 6.39
C GLN A 151 -14.71 2.04 6.48
N THR A 152 -14.29 1.04 5.70
CA THR A 152 -12.88 0.59 5.68
C THR A 152 -11.94 1.74 5.34
N LEU A 153 -12.27 2.56 4.34
CA LEU A 153 -11.46 3.72 3.96
C LEU A 153 -11.47 4.82 5.02
N THR A 154 -12.59 5.01 5.72
CA THR A 154 -12.68 5.95 6.86
C THR A 154 -11.77 5.49 7.99
N ASP A 155 -11.80 4.21 8.35
CA ASP A 155 -10.97 3.66 9.41
C ASP A 155 -9.49 3.75 9.04
N ILE A 156 -9.12 3.48 7.77
CA ILE A 156 -7.76 3.64 7.27
C ILE A 156 -7.33 5.11 7.35
N ALA A 157 -8.19 6.06 6.97
CA ALA A 157 -7.88 7.49 7.05
C ALA A 157 -7.64 7.99 8.49
N LEU A 158 -8.28 7.37 9.48
CA LEU A 158 -8.11 7.66 10.90
C LEU A 158 -6.95 6.88 11.55
N SER A 159 -6.38 5.90 10.83
CA SER A 159 -5.31 5.03 11.34
C SER A 159 -3.91 5.63 11.16
N GLU A 160 -2.93 5.04 11.85
CA GLU A 160 -1.52 5.38 11.66
C GLU A 160 -0.98 5.05 10.26
N TYR A 161 -1.68 4.19 9.50
CA TYR A 161 -1.21 3.73 8.18
C TYR A 161 -1.33 4.77 7.08
N LEU A 162 -2.14 5.82 7.28
CA LEU A 162 -2.13 7.02 6.42
C LEU A 162 -1.60 8.25 7.16
N ALA A 163 -1.16 8.12 8.41
CA ALA A 163 -0.57 9.21 9.16
C ALA A 163 0.88 9.45 8.72
N GLY A 164 1.22 10.69 8.37
CA GLY A 164 2.60 11.08 8.07
C GLY A 164 2.70 12.17 7.02
N ASP A 165 3.93 12.62 6.78
CA ASP A 165 4.22 13.71 5.84
C ASP A 165 4.01 13.31 4.38
N ARG A 166 3.88 12.01 4.07
CA ARG A 166 3.58 11.52 2.73
C ARG A 166 2.86 10.19 2.78
N SER A 167 1.64 10.18 2.26
CA SER A 167 0.81 8.98 2.21
C SER A 167 0.30 8.71 0.80
N THR A 168 0.31 7.45 0.40
CA THR A 168 -0.26 7.00 -0.87
C THR A 168 -1.30 5.94 -0.59
N LEU A 169 -2.47 6.05 -1.19
CA LEU A 169 -3.57 5.10 -1.08
C LEU A 169 -3.88 4.53 -2.46
N LEU A 170 -3.61 3.24 -2.67
CA LEU A 170 -3.85 2.52 -3.91
C LEU A 170 -5.03 1.57 -3.71
N ILE A 171 -6.17 1.89 -4.29
CA ILE A 171 -7.42 1.15 -4.08
C ILE A 171 -7.69 0.29 -5.31
N PHE A 172 -8.02 -0.98 -5.11
CA PHE A 172 -8.47 -1.92 -6.14
C PHE A 172 -9.86 -2.42 -5.77
N SER A 173 -10.88 -1.87 -6.39
CA SER A 173 -12.29 -2.14 -6.09
C SER A 173 -13.16 -1.75 -7.27
N ASP A 174 -14.35 -2.33 -7.39
CA ASP A 174 -15.39 -1.80 -8.30
C ASP A 174 -16.02 -0.50 -7.76
N MET A 175 -15.71 -0.17 -6.51
CA MET A 175 -16.19 0.96 -5.74
C MET A 175 -17.72 0.94 -5.57
N LEU A 176 -18.34 -0.23 -5.47
CA LEU A 176 -19.77 -0.39 -5.19
C LEU A 176 -19.97 -0.72 -3.71
N GLU A 177 -20.20 0.32 -2.91
CA GLU A 177 -20.51 0.18 -1.49
C GLU A 177 -21.77 -0.67 -1.30
N ASN A 178 -21.69 -1.67 -0.40
CA ASN A 178 -22.79 -2.54 -0.08
C ASN A 178 -22.76 -2.96 1.39
N THR A 179 -23.66 -2.39 2.18
CA THR A 179 -23.88 -2.73 3.58
C THR A 179 -25.37 -2.79 3.87
N GLU A 180 -25.77 -3.40 4.98
CA GLU A 180 -27.17 -3.43 5.44
C GLU A 180 -27.83 -2.03 5.42
N LYS A 181 -27.08 -0.98 5.77
CA LYS A 181 -27.62 0.38 5.90
C LYS A 181 -27.52 1.22 4.63
N PHE A 182 -26.65 0.84 3.69
CA PHE A 182 -26.45 1.60 2.45
C PHE A 182 -25.85 0.73 1.36
N THR A 183 -26.52 0.73 0.20
CA THR A 183 -26.07 0.01 -1.00
C THR A 183 -26.14 0.89 -2.24
N MET A 184 -25.15 0.75 -3.12
CA MET A 184 -25.14 1.37 -4.45
C MET A 184 -25.79 0.49 -5.52
N TYR A 185 -25.96 -0.81 -5.26
CA TYR A 185 -26.63 -1.71 -6.19
C TYR A 185 -28.10 -1.29 -6.39
N GLY A 186 -28.57 -1.33 -7.64
CA GLY A 186 -29.92 -0.89 -8.00
C GLY A 186 -30.15 0.62 -7.92
N CYS A 187 -29.10 1.43 -7.79
CA CYS A 187 -29.25 2.89 -7.77
C CYS A 187 -29.70 3.41 -9.15
N GLU A 188 -30.89 4.00 -9.24
CA GLU A 188 -31.41 4.53 -10.51
C GLU A 188 -31.04 6.01 -10.74
N SER A 189 -30.84 6.77 -9.68
CA SER A 189 -30.55 8.20 -9.73
C SER A 189 -29.44 8.58 -8.76
N SER A 190 -28.44 9.29 -9.26
CA SER A 190 -27.34 9.81 -8.43
C SER A 190 -27.73 11.08 -7.67
N ALA A 191 -28.93 11.64 -7.86
CA ALA A 191 -29.33 12.93 -7.28
C ALA A 191 -29.14 12.97 -5.75
N ASN A 192 -29.59 11.93 -5.04
CA ASN A 192 -29.61 11.86 -3.58
C ASN A 192 -28.62 10.85 -2.97
N ILE A 193 -27.69 10.28 -3.76
CA ILE A 193 -26.80 9.19 -3.29
C ILE A 193 -25.99 9.58 -2.04
N ILE A 194 -25.51 10.83 -2.01
CA ILE A 194 -24.74 11.39 -0.90
C ILE A 194 -25.63 11.53 0.35
N ASP A 195 -26.86 12.03 0.20
CA ASP A 195 -27.76 12.24 1.33
C ASP A 195 -28.22 10.90 1.92
N ARG A 196 -28.47 9.89 1.08
CA ARG A 196 -28.73 8.51 1.56
C ARG A 196 -27.57 7.97 2.38
N TYR A 197 -26.33 8.18 1.94
CA TYR A 197 -25.15 7.77 2.69
C TYR A 197 -25.03 8.52 4.02
N ARG A 198 -25.26 9.84 4.05
CA ARG A 198 -25.25 10.60 5.30
C ARG A 198 -26.28 10.08 6.29
N LEU A 199 -27.50 9.78 5.82
CA LEU A 199 -28.57 9.21 6.64
C LEU A 199 -28.20 7.83 7.20
N SER A 200 -27.56 6.97 6.40
CA SER A 200 -27.12 5.64 6.85
C SER A 200 -26.06 5.69 7.96
N ARG A 201 -25.32 6.81 8.05
CA ARG A 201 -24.32 7.10 9.09
C ARG A 201 -24.85 7.98 10.24
N HIS A 202 -26.17 8.05 10.41
CA HIS A 202 -26.86 8.86 11.44
C HIS A 202 -26.53 10.36 11.37
N GLY A 203 -26.25 10.89 10.18
CA GLY A 203 -26.07 12.33 9.94
C GLY A 203 -24.81 12.96 10.53
N ALA A 204 -23.97 12.20 11.25
CA ALA A 204 -22.92 12.76 12.11
C ALA A 204 -21.48 12.64 11.56
N MET A 205 -21.25 11.90 10.47
CA MET A 205 -19.90 11.79 9.89
C MET A 205 -19.79 12.68 8.65
N GLU A 206 -19.01 13.75 8.77
CA GLU A 206 -18.27 14.28 7.63
C GLU A 206 -17.42 13.14 7.03
N ARG A 207 -17.30 13.12 5.70
CA ARG A 207 -16.37 12.21 5.00
C ARG A 207 -14.96 12.34 5.61
N PRO A 208 -14.16 11.27 5.64
CA PRO A 208 -12.79 11.34 6.16
C PRO A 208 -11.93 12.35 5.38
N LYS A 209 -10.95 12.95 6.05
CA LYS A 209 -9.92 13.79 5.41
C LYS A 209 -8.67 12.97 5.16
N PHE A 210 -8.26 12.88 3.91
CA PHE A 210 -7.01 12.21 3.51
C PHE A 210 -5.91 13.26 3.37
N SER A 211 -5.40 13.73 4.51
CA SER A 211 -4.40 14.80 4.56
C SER A 211 -3.09 14.37 3.90
N ASN A 212 -2.60 15.20 2.98
CA ASN A 212 -1.37 15.01 2.20
C ASN A 212 -1.26 13.63 1.53
N ALA A 213 -2.40 13.08 1.09
CA ALA A 213 -2.49 11.75 0.53
C ALA A 213 -2.71 11.78 -0.99
N ARG A 214 -1.91 11.00 -1.73
CA ARG A 214 -2.19 10.66 -3.13
C ARG A 214 -3.10 9.44 -3.17
N ILE A 215 -4.26 9.56 -3.79
CA ILE A 215 -5.27 8.49 -3.87
C ILE A 215 -5.39 8.05 -5.33
N ASP A 216 -5.16 6.75 -5.56
CA ASP A 216 -5.23 6.12 -6.87
C ASP A 216 -6.26 4.99 -6.83
N ILE A 217 -7.42 5.26 -7.43
CA ILE A 217 -8.50 4.28 -7.58
C ILE A 217 -8.27 3.48 -8.85
N ASN A 218 -8.13 2.16 -8.72
CA ASN A 218 -8.05 1.21 -9.81
C ASN A 218 -9.37 0.43 -9.87
N LEU A 219 -10.27 0.89 -10.74
CA LEU A 219 -11.61 0.34 -10.88
C LEU A 219 -11.56 -1.08 -11.46
N ILE A 220 -12.07 -2.03 -10.69
CA ILE A 220 -12.37 -3.40 -11.13
C ILE A 220 -13.67 -3.34 -11.95
N PRO A 221 -13.66 -3.72 -13.24
CA PRO A 221 -14.88 -3.73 -14.02
C PRO A 221 -15.77 -4.92 -13.63
N ARG A 222 -17.06 -4.63 -13.36
CA ARG A 222 -18.10 -5.64 -13.11
C ARG A 222 -19.07 -5.71 -14.29
N LEU A 223 -19.42 -6.92 -14.72
CA LEU A 223 -20.46 -7.13 -15.72
C LEU A 223 -21.85 -6.97 -15.07
N GLY A 224 -22.86 -6.63 -15.87
CA GLY A 224 -24.26 -6.58 -15.42
C GLY A 224 -24.66 -5.35 -14.59
N GLN A 225 -23.76 -4.37 -14.39
CA GLN A 225 -24.10 -3.14 -13.69
C GLN A 225 -24.93 -2.20 -14.57
N THR A 226 -25.97 -1.60 -13.99
CA THR A 226 -26.80 -0.63 -14.71
C THR A 226 -26.08 0.70 -14.87
N ALA A 227 -26.45 1.47 -15.89
CA ALA A 227 -25.93 2.83 -16.07
C ALA A 227 -26.26 3.75 -14.87
N GLY A 228 -27.37 3.50 -14.18
CA GLY A 228 -27.73 4.20 -12.93
C GLY A 228 -26.73 3.93 -11.83
N THR A 229 -26.43 2.65 -11.55
CA THR A 229 -25.46 2.24 -10.52
C THR A 229 -24.10 2.89 -10.76
N LEU A 230 -23.60 2.84 -12.00
CA LEU A 230 -22.32 3.45 -12.35
C LEU A 230 -22.33 4.97 -12.18
N LYS A 231 -23.40 5.66 -12.56
CA LYS A 231 -23.56 7.11 -12.31
C LYS A 231 -23.59 7.44 -10.82
N CYS A 232 -24.17 6.59 -9.98
CA CYS A 232 -24.19 6.79 -8.54
C CYS A 232 -22.79 6.64 -7.94
N ARG A 233 -22.05 5.60 -8.33
CA ARG A 233 -20.63 5.40 -7.99
C ARG A 233 -19.79 6.61 -8.40
N ASP A 234 -19.88 6.99 -9.68
CA ASP A 234 -19.04 8.05 -10.27
C ASP A 234 -19.34 9.44 -9.68
N LYS A 235 -20.52 9.64 -9.09
CA LYS A 235 -20.84 10.85 -8.31
C LYS A 235 -20.38 10.75 -6.86
N PHE A 236 -20.52 9.59 -6.23
CA PHE A 236 -20.26 9.43 -4.81
C PHE A 236 -18.77 9.55 -4.45
N TRP A 237 -17.88 8.85 -5.16
CA TRP A 237 -16.47 8.79 -4.74
C TRP A 237 -15.67 10.08 -4.91
N PRO A 238 -15.87 10.89 -5.98
CA PRO A 238 -15.28 12.22 -6.01
C PRO A 238 -15.76 13.11 -4.86
N TRP A 239 -17.02 12.97 -4.43
CA TRP A 239 -17.48 13.60 -3.20
C TRP A 239 -16.83 13.00 -1.96
N PHE A 240 -16.71 11.68 -1.83
CA PHE A 240 -16.10 11.03 -0.66
C PHE A 240 -14.62 11.43 -0.46
N PHE A 241 -13.87 11.62 -1.55
CA PHE A 241 -12.45 11.99 -1.53
C PHE A 241 -12.17 13.48 -1.78
N GLY A 242 -13.19 14.33 -1.87
CA GLY A 242 -12.99 15.75 -2.19
C GLY A 242 -12.43 16.57 -1.01
N ASP A 243 -11.90 17.76 -1.33
CA ASP A 243 -11.37 18.77 -0.39
C ASP A 243 -10.29 18.27 0.60
N ASN A 244 -9.45 17.32 0.14
CA ASN A 244 -8.31 16.85 0.90
C ASN A 244 -7.19 17.91 0.93
N PRO A 245 -6.69 18.30 2.12
CA PRO A 245 -5.62 19.29 2.25
C PRO A 245 -4.25 18.66 1.98
N GLY A 246 -3.26 19.46 1.57
CA GLY A 246 -1.85 19.05 1.45
C GLY A 246 -1.28 19.25 0.05
N ALA A 247 0.04 19.43 -0.04
CA ALA A 247 0.73 19.68 -1.31
C ALA A 247 0.77 18.45 -2.22
N ASP A 248 0.78 17.24 -1.65
CA ASP A 248 0.78 15.97 -2.36
C ASP A 248 -0.64 15.39 -2.53
N ALA A 249 -1.69 16.12 -2.11
CA ALA A 249 -3.07 15.66 -2.23
C ALA A 249 -3.48 15.56 -3.71
N ALA A 250 -3.86 14.35 -4.14
CA ALA A 250 -4.30 14.10 -5.50
C ALA A 250 -5.28 12.92 -5.55
N LEU A 251 -6.19 12.94 -6.51
CA LEU A 251 -7.10 11.83 -6.79
C LEU A 251 -6.97 11.43 -8.26
N SER A 252 -6.66 10.17 -8.52
CA SER A 252 -6.67 9.57 -9.84
C SER A 252 -7.61 8.37 -9.89
N ILE A 253 -8.34 8.20 -11.00
CA ILE A 253 -9.23 7.08 -11.22
C ILE A 253 -8.85 6.44 -12.55
N ARG A 254 -8.55 5.14 -12.53
CA ARG A 254 -8.12 4.36 -13.70
C ARG A 254 -8.85 3.03 -13.72
N TYR A 255 -9.25 2.57 -14.88
CA TYR A 255 -9.82 1.24 -15.03
C TYR A 255 -8.73 0.17 -15.14
N LEU A 256 -9.01 -1.01 -14.61
CA LEU A 256 -8.21 -2.20 -14.90
C LEU A 256 -8.65 -2.79 -16.26
N PRO A 257 -7.72 -3.23 -17.12
CA PRO A 257 -8.05 -4.04 -18.29
C PRO A 257 -8.83 -5.31 -17.89
N GLY A 258 -9.75 -5.75 -18.75
CA GLY A 258 -10.48 -7.02 -18.58
C GLY A 258 -12.00 -6.91 -18.46
N GLY A 259 -12.57 -5.71 -18.42
CA GLY A 259 -14.02 -5.52 -18.55
C GLY A 259 -14.44 -5.45 -20.01
N ALA A 260 -15.28 -6.36 -20.49
CA ALA A 260 -15.74 -6.46 -21.87
C ALA A 260 -16.58 -5.26 -22.40
N GLY A 261 -16.47 -4.06 -21.81
CA GLY A 261 -17.35 -2.92 -22.12
C GLY A 261 -16.73 -1.53 -22.12
N HIS A 262 -15.39 -1.37 -22.07
CA HIS A 262 -14.77 -0.03 -21.96
C HIS A 262 -13.97 0.44 -23.18
N ALA A 263 -14.30 -0.05 -24.37
CA ALA A 263 -13.80 0.52 -25.62
C ALA A 263 -14.51 1.83 -26.04
N GLN A 264 -15.48 2.37 -25.29
CA GLN A 264 -16.39 3.38 -25.88
C GLN A 264 -16.87 4.56 -25.01
N LEU A 265 -16.19 4.92 -23.92
CA LEU A 265 -16.51 6.14 -23.15
C LEU A 265 -15.29 6.98 -22.78
N ILE A 266 -14.34 7.12 -23.72
CA ILE A 266 -13.40 8.26 -23.68
C ILE A 266 -14.05 9.39 -24.50
N PRO A 267 -14.41 10.54 -23.89
CA PRO A 267 -14.78 11.72 -24.66
C PRO A 267 -13.52 12.14 -25.44
N ARG A 268 -13.55 11.98 -26.76
CA ARG A 268 -12.60 12.71 -27.61
C ARG A 268 -12.95 14.18 -27.45
N HIS A 269 -12.14 14.92 -26.69
CA HIS A 269 -12.11 16.37 -26.83
C HIS A 269 -11.62 16.68 -28.25
N SER A 270 -12.56 17.05 -29.12
CA SER A 270 -12.28 17.71 -30.39
C SER A 270 -11.69 19.09 -30.09
N LYS A 271 -10.46 19.32 -30.56
CA LYS A 271 -10.04 20.65 -30.99
C LYS A 271 -10.73 21.00 -32.29
#